data_AF-A0A7J5E7I7-F1
#
_entry.id   AF-A0A7J5E7I7-F1
#
_cell.length_a   1.000
_cell.length_b   1.000
_cell.length_c   1.000
_cell.angle_alpha   90.00
_cell.angle_beta   90.00
_cell.angle_gamma   90.00
#
_symmetry.space_group_name_H-M   'P 1'
#
loop_
_entity.id
_entity.type
_entity.pdbx_description
1 polymer ?
#
loop_
_entity_poly.entity_id
_entity_poly.type
_entity_poly.pdbx_seq_one_letter_code
_entity_poly.pdbx_strand_id
1 'polypeptide(L)'
;CKGIYVEPAEIAYKDRREVQDNFLAILKQMIDDGNYVGIATHDDYLVDGAKKILKEKNLDKSKYEFQMLYGVKENLRDKINAEGHKIRIYVPYGEQWYAYSIRRLKENPQLAWYITKSVFGLD
;
A
#
# COMPACT_ATOMS: atom_id res chain seq x y z
N CYS A 1 4.17 5.25 -0.05
CA CYS A 1 4.17 3.88 -0.65
C CYS A 1 5.54 3.23 -0.38
N LYS A 2 5.73 1.94 -0.66
CA LYS A 2 7.05 1.27 -0.52
C LYS A 2 8.04 1.59 -1.65
N GLY A 3 7.52 1.73 -2.88
CA GLY A 3 8.33 1.78 -4.10
C GLY A 3 8.04 0.56 -5.00
N ILE A 4 8.21 0.72 -6.32
CA ILE A 4 7.92 -0.32 -7.33
C ILE A 4 9.17 -0.77 -8.10
N TYR A 5 10.20 0.08 -8.16
CA TYR A 5 11.42 -0.18 -8.91
C TYR A 5 12.38 -1.09 -8.12
N VAL A 6 13.16 -1.87 -8.86
CA VAL A 6 14.22 -2.71 -8.30
C VAL A 6 15.51 -1.89 -8.27
N GLU A 7 15.68 -1.17 -7.17
CA GLU A 7 16.84 -0.29 -6.95
C GLU A 7 18.04 -1.05 -6.34
N PRO A 8 19.27 -0.56 -6.54
CA PRO A 8 20.47 -1.15 -5.97
C PRO A 8 20.55 -0.88 -4.45
N ALA A 9 21.28 -1.73 -3.71
CA ALA A 9 21.26 -1.76 -2.24
C ALA A 9 21.84 -0.49 -1.59
N GLU A 10 22.67 0.24 -2.34
CA GLU A 10 23.27 1.51 -1.96
C GLU A 10 22.23 2.62 -1.74
N ILE A 11 21.04 2.50 -2.33
CA ILE A 11 19.97 3.50 -2.24
C ILE A 11 18.62 2.93 -1.81
N ALA A 12 18.52 1.62 -1.57
CA ALA A 12 17.26 0.98 -1.19
C ALA A 12 17.46 -0.27 -0.31
N TYR A 13 16.62 -0.36 0.72
CA TYR A 13 16.51 -1.58 1.54
C TYR A 13 16.08 -2.78 0.68
N LYS A 14 16.76 -3.91 0.88
CA LYS A 14 16.50 -5.15 0.13
C LYS A 14 15.69 -6.15 0.93
N ASP A 15 15.80 -6.12 2.26
CA ASP A 15 15.02 -6.99 3.12
C ASP A 15 13.56 -6.54 3.20
N ARG A 16 12.63 -7.50 3.10
CA ARG A 16 11.19 -7.19 3.09
C ARG A 16 10.75 -6.60 4.42
N ARG A 17 11.25 -7.13 5.54
CA ARG A 17 10.86 -6.68 6.88
C ARG A 17 11.40 -5.30 7.16
N GLU A 18 12.65 -5.03 6.78
CA GLU A 18 13.26 -3.71 6.87
C GLU A 18 12.46 -2.64 6.09
N VAL A 19 12.04 -2.95 4.86
CA VAL A 19 11.16 -2.06 4.08
C VAL A 19 9.82 -1.82 4.80
N GLN A 20 9.23 -2.86 5.37
CA GLN A 20 7.96 -2.77 6.06
C GLN A 20 8.06 -1.92 7.35
N ASP A 21 9.08 -2.17 8.16
CA ASP A 21 9.30 -1.49 9.43
C ASP A 21 9.62 -0.01 9.17
N ASN A 22 10.45 0.29 8.16
CA ASN A 22 10.75 1.66 7.77
C ASN A 22 9.53 2.39 7.20
N PHE A 23 8.65 1.71 6.46
CA PHE A 23 7.37 2.29 6.01
C PHE A 23 6.52 2.75 7.22
N LEU A 24 6.41 1.93 8.25
CA LEU A 24 5.63 2.27 9.45
C LEU A 24 6.30 3.35 10.28
N ALA A 25 7.63 3.37 10.36
CA ALA A 25 8.39 4.43 11.02
C ALA A 25 8.15 5.79 10.34
N ILE A 26 8.23 5.85 9.02
CA ILE A 26 7.94 7.07 8.24
C ILE A 26 6.48 7.49 8.41
N LEU A 27 5.53 6.55 8.34
CA LEU A 27 4.11 6.86 8.58
C LEU A 27 3.90 7.52 9.94
N LYS A 28 4.50 6.96 11.00
CA LYS A 28 4.40 7.51 12.35
C LYS A 28 5.00 8.93 12.41
N GLN A 29 6.17 9.14 11.80
CA GLN A 29 6.80 10.46 11.74
C GLN A 29 5.90 11.49 11.03
N MET A 30 5.37 11.14 9.85
CA MET A 30 4.48 12.03 9.10
C MET A 30 3.22 12.43 9.88
N ILE A 31 2.66 11.49 10.65
CA ILE A 31 1.51 11.74 11.54
C ILE A 31 1.91 12.65 12.69
N ASP A 32 3.06 12.41 13.32
CA ASP A 32 3.56 13.21 14.45
C ASP A 32 3.84 14.66 14.03
N ASP A 33 4.24 14.85 12.77
CA ASP A 33 4.44 16.17 12.15
C ASP A 33 3.11 16.84 11.70
N GLY A 34 1.96 16.19 11.89
CA GLY A 34 0.64 16.75 11.62
C GLY A 34 0.20 16.73 10.15
N ASN A 35 0.87 15.96 9.30
CA ASN A 35 0.56 15.90 7.87
C ASN A 35 -0.71 15.09 7.58
N TYR A 36 -1.39 15.41 6.47
CA TYR A 36 -2.35 14.49 5.87
C TYR A 36 -1.61 13.36 5.14
N VAL A 37 -1.92 12.10 5.42
CA VAL A 37 -1.15 10.96 4.88
C VAL A 37 -2.00 10.02 4.04
N GLY A 38 -1.54 9.76 2.80
CA GLY A 38 -2.05 8.69 1.94
C GLY A 38 -1.28 7.39 2.15
N ILE A 39 -1.94 6.39 2.76
CA ILE A 39 -1.35 5.10 3.13
C ILE A 39 -1.53 4.12 1.97
N ALA A 40 -0.64 4.20 0.97
CA ALA A 40 -0.71 3.38 -0.24
C ALA A 40 -0.03 2.01 -0.09
N THR A 41 -0.82 0.95 0.13
CA THR A 41 -0.34 -0.43 0.31
C THR A 41 -1.46 -1.49 0.17
N HIS A 42 -1.09 -2.72 -0.24
CA HIS A 42 -1.93 -3.94 -0.19
C HIS A 42 -1.34 -5.02 0.76
N ASP A 43 -0.34 -4.64 1.55
CA ASP A 43 0.36 -5.53 2.46
C ASP A 43 -0.38 -5.56 3.81
N ASP A 44 -0.90 -6.73 4.21
CA ASP A 44 -1.72 -6.85 5.43
C ASP A 44 -0.94 -6.38 6.66
N TYR A 45 0.35 -6.71 6.73
CA TYR A 45 1.22 -6.28 7.83
C TYR A 45 1.27 -4.76 7.96
N LEU A 46 1.33 -4.05 6.82
CA LEU A 46 1.35 -2.59 6.80
C LEU A 46 -0.01 -1.97 7.09
N VAL A 47 -1.10 -2.60 6.63
CA VAL A 47 -2.45 -2.16 6.94
C VAL A 47 -2.72 -2.26 8.44
N ASP A 48 -2.40 -3.40 9.05
CA ASP A 48 -2.62 -3.61 10.48
C ASP A 48 -1.69 -2.74 11.33
N GLY A 49 -0.42 -2.62 10.93
CA GLY A 49 0.53 -1.71 11.57
C GLY A 49 0.07 -0.24 11.50
N ALA A 50 -0.42 0.21 10.35
CA ALA A 50 -0.97 1.55 10.18
C ALA A 50 -2.20 1.76 11.08
N LYS A 51 -3.16 0.84 11.10
CA LYS A 51 -4.34 0.91 11.98
C LYS A 51 -3.95 1.03 13.45
N LYS A 52 -2.93 0.28 13.88
CA LYS A 52 -2.38 0.37 15.24
C LYS A 52 -1.83 1.76 15.54
N ILE A 53 -0.99 2.31 14.68
CA ILE A 53 -0.43 3.68 14.84
C ILE A 53 -1.55 4.72 14.89
N LEU A 54 -2.52 4.65 13.97
CA LEU A 54 -3.64 5.58 13.91
C LEU A 54 -4.48 5.55 15.19
N LYS A 55 -4.72 4.36 15.75
CA LYS A 55 -5.42 4.17 17.02
C LYS A 55 -4.61 4.72 18.20
N GLU A 56 -3.33 4.40 18.28
CA GLU A 56 -2.43 4.87 19.35
C GLU A 56 -2.33 6.40 19.38
N LYS A 57 -2.34 7.05 18.22
CA LYS A 57 -2.30 8.51 18.08
C LYS A 57 -3.67 9.17 18.19
N ASN A 58 -4.74 8.39 18.37
CA ASN A 58 -6.13 8.86 18.34
C ASN A 58 -6.39 9.79 17.12
N LEU A 59 -5.87 9.41 15.94
CA LEU A 59 -5.88 10.28 14.78
C LEU A 59 -7.28 10.33 14.16
N ASP A 60 -7.76 11.55 13.91
CA ASP A 60 -9.04 11.77 13.25
C ASP A 60 -9.04 11.17 11.83
N LYS A 61 -10.13 10.47 11.47
CA LYS A 61 -10.26 9.78 10.18
C LYS A 61 -10.21 10.73 8.97
N SER A 62 -10.43 12.03 9.15
CA SER A 62 -10.27 13.07 8.13
C SER A 62 -8.81 13.45 7.86
N LYS A 63 -7.84 12.94 8.63
CA LYS A 63 -6.42 13.27 8.51
C LYS A 63 -5.61 12.25 7.69
N TYR A 64 -6.25 11.19 7.20
CA TYR A 64 -5.59 10.20 6.35
C TYR A 64 -6.56 9.54 5.38
N GLU A 65 -6.01 8.70 4.51
CA GLU A 65 -6.76 7.73 3.71
C GLU A 65 -5.88 6.53 3.39
N PHE A 66 -6.49 5.36 3.24
CA PHE A 66 -5.83 4.22 2.62
C PHE A 66 -5.92 4.34 1.09
N GLN A 67 -4.91 3.86 0.38
CA GLN A 67 -4.89 3.89 -1.07
C GLN A 67 -4.52 2.53 -1.65
N MET A 68 -5.28 2.08 -2.64
CA MET A 68 -5.11 0.77 -3.29
C MET A 68 -5.26 0.88 -4.80
N LEU A 69 -4.68 -0.05 -5.53
CA LEU A 69 -4.84 -0.18 -6.98
C LEU A 69 -6.19 -0.82 -7.28
N TYR A 70 -6.81 -0.41 -8.38
CA TYR A 70 -8.04 -1.04 -8.87
C TYR A 70 -7.84 -2.54 -9.12
N GLY A 71 -8.77 -3.36 -8.61
CA GLY A 71 -8.78 -4.82 -8.81
C GLY A 71 -7.77 -5.63 -7.99
N VAL A 72 -7.04 -5.04 -7.04
CA VAL A 72 -6.04 -5.75 -6.22
C VAL A 72 -6.50 -5.85 -4.77
N LYS A 73 -6.54 -7.08 -4.21
CA LYS A 73 -6.99 -7.38 -2.84
C LYS A 73 -8.30 -6.67 -2.46
N GLU A 74 -9.32 -6.77 -3.30
CA GLU A 74 -10.61 -6.09 -3.09
C GLU A 74 -11.26 -6.46 -1.74
N ASN A 75 -11.10 -7.70 -1.27
CA ASN A 75 -11.56 -8.10 0.07
C ASN A 75 -10.93 -7.27 1.20
N LEU A 76 -9.65 -6.95 1.09
CA LEU A 76 -8.94 -6.11 2.07
C LEU A 76 -9.42 -4.66 1.98
N ARG A 77 -9.61 -4.13 0.76
CA ARG A 77 -10.21 -2.81 0.53
C ARG A 77 -11.56 -2.71 1.21
N ASP A 78 -12.43 -3.70 0.98
CA ASP A 78 -13.80 -3.70 1.49
C ASP A 78 -13.82 -3.79 3.02
N LYS A 79 -12.92 -4.59 3.60
CA LYS A 79 -12.72 -4.65 5.05
C LYS A 79 -12.29 -3.30 5.63
N ILE A 80 -11.29 -2.63 5.04
CA ILE A 80 -10.83 -1.30 5.49
C ILE A 80 -11.97 -0.28 5.44
N ASN A 81 -12.77 -0.30 4.36
CA ASN A 81 -13.91 0.59 4.20
C ASN A 81 -15.02 0.28 5.22
N ALA A 82 -15.30 -0.99 5.48
CA ALA A 82 -16.31 -1.43 6.47
C ALA A 82 -15.93 -1.04 7.91
N GLU A 83 -14.63 -0.99 8.24
CA GLU A 83 -14.11 -0.43 9.50
C GLU A 83 -14.22 1.11 9.58
N GLY A 84 -14.76 1.72 8.52
CA GLY A 84 -15.04 3.14 8.40
C GLY A 84 -13.81 3.99 8.13
N HIS A 85 -12.74 3.42 7.58
CA HIS A 85 -11.58 4.18 7.13
C HIS A 85 -11.80 4.68 5.69
N LYS A 86 -11.39 5.91 5.40
CA LYS A 86 -11.44 6.46 4.04
C LYS A 86 -10.49 5.68 3.13
N ILE A 87 -10.98 5.28 1.95
CA ILE A 87 -10.19 4.57 0.95
C ILE A 87 -10.27 5.26 -0.42
N ARG A 88 -9.14 5.37 -1.11
CA ARG A 88 -9.03 5.87 -2.48
C ARG A 88 -8.48 4.80 -3.40
N ILE A 89 -9.11 4.64 -4.56
CA ILE A 89 -8.68 3.67 -5.57
C ILE A 89 -7.92 4.38 -6.68
N TYR A 90 -6.72 3.90 -6.97
CA TYR A 90 -5.93 4.30 -8.13
C TYR A 90 -6.44 3.50 -9.34
N VAL A 91 -7.11 4.21 -10.25
CA VAL A 91 -7.73 3.64 -11.46
C VAL A 91 -6.97 4.12 -12.70
N PRO A 92 -6.10 3.27 -13.29
CA PRO A 92 -5.55 3.52 -14.62
C PRO A 92 -6.69 3.55 -15.67
N TYR A 93 -6.62 4.43 -16.66
CA TYR A 93 -7.59 4.53 -17.75
C TYR A 93 -6.90 4.80 -19.10
N GLY A 94 -7.63 4.63 -20.21
CA GLY A 94 -7.13 4.81 -21.59
C GLY A 94 -6.88 3.47 -22.31
N GLU A 95 -6.76 3.47 -23.63
CA GLU A 95 -6.74 2.23 -24.45
C GLU A 95 -5.63 1.23 -24.05
N GLN A 96 -4.49 1.74 -23.59
CA GLN A 96 -3.32 0.93 -23.21
C GLN A 96 -3.20 0.69 -21.70
N TRP A 97 -4.26 0.93 -20.92
CA TRP A 97 -4.25 0.81 -19.45
C TRP A 97 -3.75 -0.56 -18.97
N TYR A 98 -4.13 -1.63 -19.69
CA TYR A 98 -3.75 -3.00 -19.36
C TYR A 98 -2.25 -3.23 -19.54
N ALA A 99 -1.69 -2.85 -20.69
CA ALA A 99 -0.26 -2.96 -20.97
C ALA A 99 0.58 -2.13 -19.99
N TYR A 100 0.13 -0.91 -19.66
CA TYR A 100 0.76 -0.05 -18.66
C TYR A 100 0.79 -0.72 -17.28
N SER A 101 -0.35 -1.24 -16.83
CA SER A 101 -0.48 -1.89 -15.52
C SER A 101 0.38 -3.15 -15.43
N ILE A 102 0.36 -3.99 -16.48
CA ILE A 102 1.17 -5.20 -16.56
C ILE A 102 2.67 -4.90 -16.60
N ARG A 103 3.11 -3.85 -17.32
CA ARG A 103 4.53 -3.46 -17.36
C ARG A 103 5.04 -3.06 -15.98
N ARG A 104 4.29 -2.21 -15.28
CA ARG A 104 4.62 -1.77 -13.91
C ARG A 104 4.64 -2.92 -12.90
N LEU A 105 3.77 -3.92 -13.09
CA LEU A 105 3.80 -5.14 -12.30
C LEU A 105 5.02 -6.02 -12.63
N LYS A 106 5.39 -6.16 -13.91
CA LYS A 106 6.54 -6.96 -14.37
C LYS A 106 7.90 -6.38 -14.00
N GLU A 107 8.00 -5.08 -13.73
CA GLU A 107 9.22 -4.43 -13.25
C GLU A 107 9.71 -5.00 -11.89
N ASN A 108 8.87 -5.75 -11.15
CA ASN A 108 9.27 -6.51 -9.96
C ASN A 108 8.60 -7.91 -9.92
N PRO A 109 9.31 -9.00 -10.28
CA PRO A 109 8.75 -10.35 -10.37
C PRO A 109 8.13 -10.89 -9.08
N GLN A 110 8.67 -10.50 -7.93
CA GLN A 110 8.18 -10.94 -6.62
C GLN A 110 6.86 -10.23 -6.26
N LEU A 111 6.73 -8.96 -6.63
CA LEU A 111 5.50 -8.18 -6.44
C LEU A 111 4.42 -8.63 -7.44
N ALA A 112 4.80 -8.93 -8.68
CA ALA A 112 3.91 -9.52 -9.68
C ALA A 112 3.29 -10.81 -9.16
N TRP A 113 4.09 -11.73 -8.62
CA TRP A 113 3.61 -13.00 -8.07
C TRP A 113 2.61 -12.82 -6.91
N TYR A 114 2.92 -11.93 -5.98
CA TYR A 114 2.02 -11.62 -4.86
C TYR A 114 0.68 -11.02 -5.34
N ILE A 115 0.72 -10.13 -6.32
CA ILE A 115 -0.51 -9.53 -6.88
C ILE A 115 -1.29 -10.55 -7.71
N THR A 116 -0.63 -11.37 -8.53
CA THR A 116 -1.27 -12.45 -9.28
C THR A 116 -2.03 -13.39 -8.35
N LYS A 117 -1.42 -13.85 -7.25
CA LYS A 117 -2.14 -14.66 -6.26
C LYS A 117 -3.36 -13.96 -5.69
N SER A 118 -3.23 -12.67 -5.37
CA SER A 118 -4.32 -11.88 -4.82
C SER A 118 -5.48 -11.60 -5.78
N VAL A 119 -5.19 -11.47 -7.09
CA VAL A 119 -6.21 -11.28 -8.14
C VAL A 119 -6.95 -12.59 -8.43
N PHE A 120 -6.27 -13.73 -8.33
CA PHE A 120 -6.84 -15.06 -8.56
C PHE A 120 -7.37 -15.75 -7.30
N GLY A 121 -7.40 -15.06 -6.15
CA GLY A 121 -7.97 -15.60 -4.91
C GLY A 121 -7.22 -16.82 -4.37
N LEU A 122 -5.91 -16.90 -4.59
CA LEU A 122 -5.03 -17.99 -4.12
C LEU A 122 -4.35 -17.68 -2.78
N ASP A 123 -4.89 -16.70 -2.04
CA ASP A 123 -4.44 -16.23 -0.73
C ASP A 123 -5.38 -16.71 0.39
#